data_AF-A0A1Q2YU23-F1
#
_entry.id   AF-A0A1Q2YU23-F1
#
_cell.length_a   1.000
_cell.length_b   1.000
_cell.length_c   1.000
_cell.angle_alpha   90.00
_cell.angle_beta   90.00
_cell.angle_gamma   90.00
#
_symmetry.space_group_name_H-M   'P 1'
#
loop_
_entity.id
_entity.type
_entity.pdbx_description
1 polymer ?
#
loop_
_entity_poly.entity_id
_entity_poly.type
_entity_poly.pdbx_seq_one_letter_code
_entity_poly.pdbx_strand_id
1 'polypeptide(L)'
;MALTVPATLVFLWQATGSRVQGNWPAILYPSACLAAACLAGFWQRLFRPGLAIGVLLSGLVLVQAAYAPFHLPRRSDPTLARLGGWDRFAAAVEQARVAEGADFVASEEYGLASQLALRLPPGVPVVAIGDRWDLFALPGGPATGKGLLIRSTRRGDGPPLWPAARELPGLIARARSGVEAELYRLYAVTAAPGASTALLPRPR
;
A
#
# COMPACT_ATOMS: atom_id res chain seq x y z
N MET A 1 -10.21 33.59 2.98
CA MET A 1 -10.61 33.71 1.55
C MET A 1 -9.40 33.83 0.61
N ALA A 2 -8.40 34.68 0.87
CA ALA A 2 -7.24 34.81 -0.03
C ALA A 2 -6.33 33.57 -0.14
N LEU A 3 -6.20 32.76 0.91
CA LEU A 3 -5.32 31.57 0.91
C LEU A 3 -5.80 30.39 0.06
N THR A 4 -7.09 30.30 -0.28
CA THR A 4 -7.62 29.19 -1.09
C THR A 4 -7.50 29.43 -2.57
N VAL A 5 -7.41 30.69 -3.00
CA VAL A 5 -7.44 31.08 -4.42
C VAL A 5 -6.28 30.47 -5.22
N PRO A 6 -5.01 30.56 -4.77
CA PRO A 6 -3.90 29.99 -5.54
C PRO A 6 -4.04 28.47 -5.72
N ALA A 7 -4.38 27.76 -4.64
CA ALA A 7 -4.55 26.30 -4.67
C ALA A 7 -5.74 25.89 -5.57
N THR A 8 -6.89 26.56 -5.47
CA THR A 8 -8.05 26.31 -6.33
C THR A 8 -7.72 26.54 -7.81
N LEU A 9 -7.01 27.62 -8.14
CA LEU A 9 -6.60 27.92 -9.53
C LEU A 9 -5.65 26.86 -10.08
N VAL A 10 -4.68 26.39 -9.27
CA VAL A 10 -3.77 25.31 -9.66
C VAL A 10 -4.53 24.01 -9.91
N PHE A 11 -5.51 23.65 -9.09
CA PHE A 11 -6.32 22.44 -9.31
C PHE A 11 -7.25 22.55 -10.52
N LEU A 12 -7.86 23.73 -10.74
CA LEU A 12 -8.67 23.96 -11.94
C LEU A 12 -7.82 23.86 -13.21
N TRP A 13 -6.60 24.39 -13.20
CA TRP A 13 -5.66 24.23 -14.30
C TRP A 13 -5.25 22.76 -14.51
N GLN A 14 -4.81 22.07 -13.45
CA GLN A 14 -4.45 20.65 -13.48
C GLN A 14 -5.60 19.75 -13.96
N ALA A 15 -6.85 20.08 -13.63
CA ALA A 15 -8.03 19.36 -14.10
C ALA A 15 -8.18 19.37 -15.63
N THR A 16 -7.57 20.32 -16.33
CA THR A 16 -7.61 20.39 -17.80
C THR A 16 -6.46 19.62 -18.48
N GLY A 17 -5.36 19.36 -17.77
CA GLY A 17 -4.12 18.86 -18.38
C GLY A 17 -3.63 17.50 -17.89
N SER A 18 -4.22 16.91 -16.85
CA SER A 18 -3.71 15.67 -16.24
C SER A 18 -4.77 14.89 -15.47
N ARG A 19 -4.46 13.62 -15.13
CA ARG A 19 -5.32 12.78 -14.29
C ARG A 19 -5.31 13.29 -12.85
N VAL A 20 -6.21 14.22 -12.52
CA VAL A 20 -6.46 14.64 -11.14
C VAL A 20 -7.14 13.48 -10.41
N GLN A 21 -6.43 12.88 -9.45
CA GLN A 21 -7.04 11.88 -8.59
C GLN A 21 -7.98 12.58 -7.60
N GLY A 22 -9.13 11.99 -7.28
CA GLY A 22 -10.17 12.65 -6.47
C GLY A 22 -9.74 13.09 -5.06
N ASN A 23 -8.59 12.60 -4.57
CA ASN A 23 -7.99 13.02 -3.31
C ASN A 23 -7.14 14.30 -3.41
N TRP A 24 -6.77 14.76 -4.60
CA TRP A 24 -5.91 15.94 -4.79
C TRP A 24 -6.50 17.24 -4.23
N PRO A 25 -7.80 17.54 -4.38
CA PRO A 25 -8.42 18.71 -3.77
C PRO A 25 -8.43 18.68 -2.23
N ALA A 26 -8.00 17.59 -1.58
CA ALA A 26 -8.08 17.47 -0.14
C ALA A 26 -7.28 18.54 0.62
N ILE A 27 -6.24 19.12 0.00
CA ILE A 27 -5.49 20.25 0.58
C ILE A 27 -6.36 21.50 0.77
N LEU A 28 -7.47 21.62 0.02
CA LEU A 28 -8.43 22.72 0.17
C LEU A 28 -9.37 22.53 1.35
N TYR A 29 -9.54 21.30 1.87
CA TYR A 29 -10.53 21.01 2.91
C TYR A 29 -10.38 21.87 4.17
N PRO A 30 -9.19 22.03 4.79
CA PRO A 30 -9.06 22.82 6.02
C PRO A 30 -9.54 24.26 5.83
N SER A 31 -9.12 24.88 4.73
CA SER A 31 -9.49 26.26 4.41
C SER A 31 -10.96 26.40 4.02
N ALA A 32 -11.54 25.40 3.34
CA ALA A 32 -12.96 25.33 3.04
C ALA A 32 -13.82 25.15 4.30
N CYS A 33 -13.36 24.34 5.27
CA CYS A 33 -14.02 24.20 6.57
C CYS A 33 -14.04 25.51 7.36
N LEU A 34 -12.93 26.25 7.37
CA LEU A 34 -12.86 27.58 7.99
C LEU A 34 -13.78 28.59 7.30
N ALA A 35 -13.80 28.58 5.96
CA ALA A 35 -14.73 29.40 5.20
C ALA A 35 -16.21 29.07 5.51
N ALA A 36 -16.53 27.78 5.61
CA ALA A 36 -17.87 27.30 5.95
C ALA A 36 -18.30 27.69 7.37
N ALA A 37 -17.37 27.72 8.34
CA ALA A 37 -17.65 28.15 9.71
C ALA A 37 -18.09 29.62 9.81
N CYS A 38 -17.68 30.47 8.87
CA CYS A 38 -18.07 31.88 8.80
C CYS A 38 -19.45 32.11 8.15
N LEU A 39 -20.09 31.09 7.59
CA LEU A 39 -21.40 31.24 6.94
C LEU A 39 -22.49 31.47 8.00
N ALA A 40 -23.31 32.51 7.84
CA ALA A 40 -24.37 32.87 8.78
C ALA A 40 -25.77 32.37 8.36
N GLY A 41 -26.77 32.54 9.24
CA GLY A 41 -28.18 32.27 8.94
C GLY A 41 -28.50 30.78 8.82
N PHE A 42 -29.12 30.37 7.71
CA PHE A 42 -29.53 28.97 7.48
C PHE A 42 -28.36 27.98 7.62
N TRP A 43 -27.16 28.36 7.16
CA TRP A 43 -25.97 27.51 7.19
C TRP A 43 -25.49 27.15 8.59
N GLN A 44 -25.67 28.04 9.57
CA GLN A 44 -25.36 27.76 10.98
C GLN A 44 -26.24 26.64 11.56
N ARG A 45 -27.48 26.52 11.08
CA ARG A 45 -28.41 25.45 11.51
C ARG A 45 -27.94 24.08 11.02
N LEU A 46 -27.20 24.02 9.92
CA LEU A 46 -26.64 22.79 9.36
C LEU A 46 -25.31 22.36 10.00
N PHE A 47 -24.66 23.25 10.78
CA PHE A 47 -23.36 22.95 11.39
C PHE A 47 -23.41 21.73 12.32
N ARG A 48 -24.31 21.75 13.32
CA ARG A 48 -24.45 20.66 14.30
C ARG A 48 -24.82 19.31 13.66
N PRO A 49 -25.83 19.20 12.77
CA PRO A 49 -26.11 17.92 12.10
C PRO A 49 -24.97 17.51 11.15
N GLY A 50 -24.34 18.45 10.45
CA GLY A 50 -23.17 18.16 9.61
C GLY A 50 -21.99 17.59 10.41
N LEU A 51 -21.68 18.19 11.55
CA LEU A 51 -20.66 17.67 12.48
C LEU A 51 -21.04 16.30 13.02
N ALA A 52 -22.29 16.10 13.44
CA ALA A 52 -22.77 14.82 13.94
C ALA A 52 -22.66 13.71 12.86
N ILE A 53 -23.06 14.00 11.63
CA ILE A 53 -22.91 13.08 10.49
C ILE A 53 -21.44 12.80 10.21
N GLY A 54 -20.58 13.82 10.21
CA GLY A 54 -19.14 13.66 9.99
C GLY A 54 -18.51 12.73 11.03
N VAL A 55 -18.75 13.01 12.32
CA VAL A 55 -18.27 12.19 13.44
C VAL A 55 -18.81 10.76 13.34
N LEU A 56 -20.11 10.59 13.04
CA LEU A 56 -20.73 9.29 12.90
C LEU A 56 -20.08 8.48 11.75
N LEU A 57 -19.97 9.06 10.56
CA LEU A 57 -19.37 8.41 9.40
C LEU A 57 -17.90 8.07 9.63
N SER A 58 -17.12 8.99 10.23
CA SER A 58 -15.74 8.73 10.62
C SER A 58 -15.65 7.58 11.63
N GLY A 59 -16.51 7.55 12.64
CA GLY A 59 -16.59 6.47 13.62
C GLY A 59 -16.89 5.12 12.96
N LEU A 60 -17.89 5.07 12.08
CA LEU A 60 -18.24 3.87 11.32
C LEU A 60 -17.06 3.35 10.47
N VAL A 61 -16.33 4.26 9.80
CA VAL A 61 -15.14 3.90 9.02
C VAL A 61 -14.02 3.36 9.91
N LEU A 62 -13.77 3.97 11.07
CA LEU A 62 -12.73 3.51 12.01
C LEU A 62 -13.08 2.15 12.61
N VAL A 63 -14.34 1.94 13.00
CA VAL A 63 -14.83 0.63 13.48
C VAL A 63 -14.71 -0.42 12.37
N GLN A 64 -15.08 -0.08 11.13
CA GLN A 64 -14.90 -0.96 9.97
C GLN A 64 -13.42 -1.28 9.70
N ALA A 65 -12.52 -0.31 9.87
CA ALA A 65 -11.10 -0.52 9.67
C ALA A 65 -10.47 -1.42 10.73
N ALA A 66 -10.81 -1.20 11.99
CA ALA A 66 -10.22 -1.90 13.14
C ALA A 66 -10.77 -3.32 13.30
N TYR A 67 -12.09 -3.49 13.20
CA TYR A 67 -12.75 -4.76 13.53
C TYR A 67 -13.36 -5.47 12.32
N ALA A 68 -13.58 -4.75 11.21
CA ALA A 68 -14.22 -5.28 10.01
C ALA A 68 -15.52 -6.09 10.28
N PRO A 69 -16.50 -5.54 11.05
CA PRO A 69 -17.75 -6.23 11.36
C PRO A 69 -18.54 -6.61 10.10
N PHE A 70 -18.40 -5.85 9.01
CA PHE A 70 -18.98 -6.19 7.72
C PHE A 70 -17.89 -6.74 6.78
N HIS A 71 -18.10 -7.96 6.28
CA HIS A 71 -17.21 -8.58 5.28
C HIS A 71 -17.51 -8.05 3.88
N LEU A 72 -17.15 -6.80 3.65
CA LEU A 72 -17.39 -6.12 2.38
C LEU A 72 -16.40 -6.59 1.31
N PRO A 73 -16.83 -6.70 0.03
CA PRO A 73 -15.91 -6.96 -1.08
C PRO A 73 -14.80 -5.90 -1.16
N ARG A 74 -13.63 -6.30 -1.63
CA ARG A 74 -12.45 -5.44 -1.81
C ARG A 74 -12.74 -4.08 -2.47
N ARG A 75 -13.61 -4.05 -3.48
CA ARG A 75 -13.97 -2.80 -4.21
C ARG A 75 -14.65 -1.75 -3.33
N SER A 76 -15.33 -2.20 -2.28
CA SER A 76 -16.08 -1.36 -1.32
C SER A 76 -15.39 -1.26 0.04
N ASP A 77 -14.31 -2.03 0.25
CA ASP A 77 -13.54 -2.02 1.49
C ASP A 77 -12.09 -1.57 1.25
N PRO A 78 -11.82 -0.24 1.31
CA PRO A 78 -10.45 0.26 1.20
C PRO A 78 -9.56 -0.20 2.37
N THR A 79 -10.16 -0.58 3.50
CA THR A 79 -9.43 -1.08 4.68
C THR A 79 -8.92 -2.49 4.42
N LEU A 80 -9.73 -3.35 3.79
CA LEU A 80 -9.27 -4.67 3.32
C LEU A 80 -8.14 -4.52 2.30
N ALA A 81 -8.32 -3.66 1.31
CA ALA A 81 -7.34 -3.48 0.23
C ALA A 81 -5.96 -3.04 0.75
N ARG A 82 -5.91 -2.25 1.84
CA ARG A 82 -4.67 -1.65 2.35
C ARG A 82 -4.14 -2.33 3.62
N LEU A 83 -5.00 -2.65 4.57
CA LEU A 83 -4.64 -3.03 5.94
C LEU A 83 -4.97 -4.49 6.28
N GLY A 84 -5.85 -5.15 5.51
CA GLY A 84 -6.32 -6.49 5.83
C GLY A 84 -5.36 -7.62 5.43
N GLY A 85 -5.32 -8.67 6.25
CA GLY A 85 -4.81 -10.00 5.87
C GLY A 85 -3.30 -10.16 5.87
N TRP A 86 -2.54 -9.20 6.39
CA TRP A 86 -1.08 -9.20 6.28
C TRP A 86 -0.37 -10.28 7.11
N ASP A 87 -0.85 -10.59 8.31
CA ASP A 87 -0.14 -11.54 9.19
C ASP A 87 -0.20 -12.97 8.64
N ARG A 88 -1.39 -13.42 8.22
CA ARG A 88 -1.56 -14.71 7.54
C ARG A 88 -0.81 -14.76 6.21
N PHE A 89 -0.81 -13.65 5.47
CA PHE A 89 -0.07 -13.55 4.21
C PHE A 89 1.44 -13.68 4.43
N ALA A 90 2.02 -12.99 5.43
CA ALA A 90 3.42 -13.10 5.77
C ALA A 90 3.81 -14.52 6.21
N ALA A 91 2.94 -15.19 7.00
CA ALA A 91 3.14 -16.59 7.37
C ALA A 91 3.15 -17.53 6.15
N ALA A 92 2.25 -17.32 5.17
CA ALA A 92 2.22 -18.10 3.93
C ALA A 92 3.47 -17.84 3.06
N VAL A 93 3.94 -16.60 2.99
CA VAL A 93 5.19 -16.25 2.29
C VAL A 93 6.39 -16.90 2.97
N GLU A 94 6.44 -16.92 4.31
CA GLU A 94 7.51 -17.60 5.04
C GLU A 94 7.50 -19.12 4.80
N GLN A 95 6.32 -19.75 4.81
CA GLN A 95 6.20 -21.16 4.49
C GLN A 95 6.71 -21.47 3.08
N ALA A 96 6.35 -20.63 2.09
CA ALA A 96 6.86 -20.77 0.74
C ALA A 96 8.38 -20.55 0.66
N ARG A 97 8.93 -19.58 1.41
CA ARG A 97 10.37 -19.32 1.48
C ARG A 97 11.13 -20.53 2.01
N VAL A 98 10.64 -21.13 3.09
CA VAL A 98 11.24 -22.33 3.70
C VAL A 98 11.14 -23.53 2.75
N ALA A 99 9.99 -23.73 2.11
CA ALA A 99 9.79 -24.82 1.16
C ALA A 99 10.73 -24.75 -0.05
N GLU A 100 10.98 -23.55 -0.57
CA GLU A 100 11.91 -23.31 -1.68
C GLU A 100 13.38 -23.24 -1.25
N GLY A 101 13.65 -23.24 0.05
CA GLY A 101 15.00 -23.05 0.60
C GLY A 101 15.61 -21.70 0.21
N ALA A 102 14.79 -20.65 0.16
CA ALA A 102 15.22 -19.30 -0.19
C ALA A 102 15.83 -18.56 1.02
N ASP A 103 16.97 -17.93 0.85
CA ASP A 103 17.70 -17.19 1.88
C ASP A 103 17.07 -15.82 2.18
N PHE A 104 16.39 -15.22 1.19
CA PHE A 104 15.74 -13.91 1.32
C PHE A 104 14.39 -13.86 0.61
N VAL A 105 13.56 -12.88 0.97
CA VAL A 105 12.30 -12.57 0.28
C VAL A 105 12.46 -11.25 -0.47
N ALA A 106 12.01 -11.19 -1.71
CA ALA A 106 12.10 -10.01 -2.55
C ALA A 106 10.73 -9.46 -2.98
N SER A 107 10.66 -8.16 -3.27
CA SER A 107 9.50 -7.57 -3.95
C SER A 107 9.83 -6.28 -4.71
N GLU A 108 9.14 -6.07 -5.83
CA GLU A 108 9.20 -4.83 -6.64
C GLU A 108 8.36 -3.69 -6.05
N GLU A 109 7.36 -4.05 -5.24
CA GLU A 109 6.38 -3.11 -4.72
C GLU A 109 6.81 -2.62 -3.34
N TYR A 110 7.01 -1.31 -3.23
CA TYR A 110 7.43 -0.66 -1.97
C TYR A 110 6.54 -1.06 -0.80
N GLY A 111 5.21 -1.00 -0.99
CA GLY A 111 4.25 -1.33 0.05
C GLY A 111 4.30 -2.79 0.46
N LEU A 112 4.42 -3.71 -0.50
CA LEU A 112 4.54 -5.13 -0.24
C LEU A 112 5.86 -5.47 0.47
N ALA A 113 6.98 -4.97 -0.04
CA ALA A 113 8.29 -5.16 0.55
C ALA A 113 8.32 -4.64 2.00
N SER A 114 7.78 -3.45 2.25
CA SER A 114 7.72 -2.86 3.61
C SER A 114 6.86 -3.69 4.57
N GLN A 115 5.72 -4.19 4.12
CA GLN A 115 4.83 -5.00 4.96
C GLN A 115 5.43 -6.38 5.27
N LEU A 116 6.18 -6.97 4.33
CA LEU A 116 6.92 -8.21 4.54
C LEU A 116 8.10 -7.99 5.51
N ALA A 117 8.85 -6.90 5.35
CA ALA A 117 9.92 -6.53 6.27
C ALA A 117 9.40 -6.32 7.70
N LEU A 118 8.20 -5.76 7.85
CA LEU A 118 7.57 -5.58 9.15
C LEU A 118 7.12 -6.90 9.81
N ARG A 119 6.70 -7.91 9.03
CA ARG A 119 5.96 -9.08 9.55
C ARG A 119 6.61 -10.44 9.43
N LEU A 120 7.58 -10.62 8.53
CA LEU A 120 8.28 -11.89 8.41
C LEU A 120 9.05 -12.21 9.72
N PRO A 121 9.41 -13.47 9.99
CA PRO A 121 10.19 -13.79 11.17
C PRO A 121 11.51 -13.01 11.26
N PRO A 122 12.03 -12.75 12.47
CA PRO A 122 13.35 -12.18 12.67
C PRO A 122 14.43 -12.99 11.92
N GLY A 123 15.41 -12.30 11.34
CA GLY A 123 16.50 -12.93 10.60
C GLY A 123 16.23 -13.16 9.11
N VAL A 124 14.98 -13.07 8.64
CA VAL A 124 14.65 -13.18 7.21
C VAL A 124 14.95 -11.84 6.50
N PRO A 125 15.91 -11.75 5.57
CA PRO A 125 16.20 -10.54 4.82
C PRO A 125 15.06 -10.24 3.83
N VAL A 126 14.63 -8.97 3.76
CA VAL A 126 13.63 -8.53 2.78
C VAL A 126 14.27 -7.52 1.83
N VAL A 127 14.26 -7.84 0.55
CA VAL A 127 14.95 -7.10 -0.50
C VAL A 127 13.93 -6.43 -1.41
N ALA A 128 14.03 -5.12 -1.56
CA ALA A 128 13.26 -4.41 -2.55
C ALA A 128 14.09 -4.20 -3.82
N ILE A 129 13.48 -4.32 -4.99
CA ILE A 129 14.15 -4.16 -6.31
C ILE A 129 13.51 -3.04 -7.14
N GLY A 130 14.34 -2.33 -7.91
CA GLY A 130 13.97 -1.30 -8.89
C GLY A 130 14.79 -0.02 -8.74
N ASP A 131 14.97 0.70 -9.85
CA ASP A 131 15.88 1.86 -9.99
C ASP A 131 15.69 2.95 -8.93
N ARG A 132 14.46 3.12 -8.43
CA ARG A 132 14.17 4.11 -7.38
C ARG A 132 14.97 3.89 -6.09
N TRP A 133 15.44 2.67 -5.83
CA TRP A 133 16.16 2.35 -4.60
C TRP A 133 17.56 2.96 -4.56
N ASP A 134 18.12 3.28 -5.73
CA ASP A 134 19.40 3.99 -5.85
C ASP A 134 19.32 5.43 -5.33
N LEU A 135 18.10 5.96 -5.15
CA LEU A 135 17.83 7.28 -4.56
C LEU A 135 17.89 7.27 -3.02
N PHE A 136 18.02 6.09 -2.39
CA PHE A 136 18.03 5.94 -0.93
C PHE A 136 19.40 5.45 -0.46
N ALA A 137 19.87 5.98 0.66
CA ALA A 137 21.07 5.50 1.35
C ALA A 137 20.76 4.24 2.19
N LEU A 138 20.24 3.18 1.55
CA LEU A 138 19.97 1.88 2.17
C LEU A 138 21.05 0.87 1.78
N PRO A 139 21.37 -0.11 2.64
CA PRO A 139 22.26 -1.21 2.26
C PRO A 139 21.70 -1.97 1.06
N GLY A 140 22.58 -2.42 0.16
CA GLY A 140 22.18 -3.26 -0.97
C GLY A 140 21.62 -4.62 -0.52
N GLY A 141 20.94 -5.30 -1.43
CA GLY A 141 20.53 -6.70 -1.23
C GLY A 141 21.73 -7.67 -1.08
N PRO A 142 21.48 -8.92 -0.68
CA PRO A 142 22.52 -9.95 -0.61
C PRO A 142 23.15 -10.18 -1.99
N ALA A 143 24.47 -10.39 -2.01
CA ALA A 143 25.24 -10.60 -3.24
C ALA A 143 25.17 -12.04 -3.77
N THR A 144 24.84 -13.00 -2.91
CA THR A 144 24.70 -14.43 -3.22
C THR A 144 23.47 -15.01 -2.52
N GLY A 145 23.08 -16.22 -2.89
CA GLY A 145 21.95 -16.94 -2.28
C GLY A 145 20.71 -17.00 -3.16
N LYS A 146 19.75 -17.82 -2.72
CA LYS A 146 18.45 -18.00 -3.35
C LYS A 146 17.46 -17.03 -2.74
N GLY A 147 16.54 -16.53 -3.56
CA GLY A 147 15.49 -15.62 -3.13
C GLY A 147 14.12 -16.08 -3.57
N LEU A 148 13.11 -15.64 -2.84
CA LEU A 148 11.71 -15.77 -3.20
C LEU A 148 11.14 -14.40 -3.52
N LEU A 149 10.90 -14.11 -4.79
CA LEU A 149 10.29 -12.87 -5.24
C LEU A 149 8.76 -12.98 -5.20
N ILE A 150 8.11 -12.04 -4.51
CA ILE A 150 6.66 -11.93 -4.40
C ILE A 150 6.18 -10.73 -5.22
N ARG A 151 5.24 -10.97 -6.14
CA ARG A 151 4.73 -9.97 -7.08
C ARG A 151 3.22 -10.02 -7.18
N SER A 152 2.55 -8.86 -7.12
CA SER A 152 1.10 -8.79 -7.32
C SER A 152 0.70 -9.19 -8.73
N THR A 153 -0.39 -9.96 -8.86
CA THR A 153 -1.02 -10.23 -10.17
C THR A 153 -1.56 -8.96 -10.83
N ARG A 154 -1.79 -7.87 -10.07
CA ARG A 154 -2.29 -6.60 -10.59
C ARG A 154 -1.26 -5.78 -11.35
N ARG A 155 0.03 -6.14 -11.28
CA ARG A 155 1.09 -5.53 -12.10
C ARG A 155 1.06 -5.98 -13.58
N GLY A 156 0.16 -6.91 -13.93
CA GLY A 156 0.03 -7.45 -15.28
C GLY A 156 1.07 -8.52 -15.59
N ASP A 157 1.05 -9.01 -16.83
CA ASP A 157 1.84 -10.17 -17.28
C ASP A 157 3.25 -9.82 -17.78
N GLY A 158 3.69 -8.57 -17.63
CA GLY A 158 5.06 -8.17 -17.99
C GLY A 158 6.11 -8.97 -17.19
N PRO A 159 7.36 -9.05 -17.66
CA PRO A 159 8.42 -9.76 -16.95
C PRO A 159 8.69 -9.12 -15.57
N PRO A 160 9.07 -9.92 -14.56
CA PRO A 160 9.54 -9.38 -13.29
C PRO A 160 10.82 -8.57 -13.48
N LEU A 161 11.06 -7.60 -12.62
CA LEU A 161 12.28 -6.77 -12.62
C LEU A 161 13.52 -7.59 -12.25
N TRP A 162 13.34 -8.72 -11.57
CA TRP A 162 14.45 -9.57 -11.16
C TRP A 162 14.94 -10.43 -12.34
N PRO A 163 16.23 -10.32 -12.73
CA PRO A 163 16.76 -11.07 -13.85
C PRO A 163 16.65 -12.59 -13.64
N ALA A 164 16.33 -13.33 -14.72
CA ALA A 164 16.22 -14.79 -14.71
C ALA A 164 15.25 -15.37 -13.66
N ALA A 165 14.27 -14.59 -13.21
CA ALA A 165 13.25 -15.06 -12.28
C ALA A 165 12.40 -16.17 -12.91
N ARG A 166 12.28 -17.31 -12.21
CA ARG A 166 11.50 -18.46 -12.64
C ARG A 166 10.19 -18.53 -11.86
N GLU A 167 9.06 -18.46 -12.55
CA GLU A 167 7.75 -18.56 -11.91
C GLU A 167 7.59 -19.92 -11.22
N LEU A 168 7.10 -19.88 -9.98
CA LEU A 168 6.77 -21.06 -9.19
C LEU A 168 5.28 -21.37 -9.31
N PRO A 169 4.87 -22.64 -9.21
CA PRO A 169 3.47 -23.01 -9.28
C PRO A 169 2.66 -22.44 -8.11
N GLY A 170 1.43 -22.03 -8.40
CA GLY A 170 0.47 -21.58 -7.39
C GLY A 170 0.48 -20.07 -7.16
N LEU A 171 -0.49 -19.62 -6.35
CA LEU A 171 -0.67 -18.23 -5.95
C LEU A 171 -0.85 -18.17 -4.43
N ILE A 172 -0.34 -17.11 -3.81
CA ILE A 172 -0.67 -16.80 -2.42
C ILE A 172 -1.73 -15.70 -2.41
N ALA A 173 -2.84 -15.95 -1.73
CA ALA A 173 -3.88 -14.97 -1.49
C ALA A 173 -3.64 -14.21 -0.19
N ARG A 174 -3.71 -12.88 -0.25
CA ARG A 174 -3.92 -12.03 0.93
C ARG A 174 -5.42 -11.86 1.12
N ALA A 175 -5.93 -12.29 2.26
CA ALA A 175 -7.36 -12.26 2.56
C ALA A 175 -7.63 -11.94 4.05
N ARG A 176 -8.79 -11.36 4.35
CA ARG A 176 -9.30 -11.15 5.72
C ARG A 176 -10.71 -11.74 5.80
N SER A 177 -10.94 -12.61 6.79
CA SER A 177 -12.25 -13.25 7.01
C SER A 177 -12.85 -13.90 5.75
N GLY A 178 -12.02 -14.57 4.95
CA GLY A 178 -12.45 -15.25 3.72
C GLY A 178 -12.65 -14.34 2.50
N VAL A 179 -12.55 -13.01 2.66
CA VAL A 179 -12.61 -12.08 1.52
C VAL A 179 -11.20 -11.83 0.99
N GLU A 180 -11.01 -12.19 -0.29
CA GLU A 180 -9.75 -11.95 -0.99
C GLU A 180 -9.49 -10.45 -1.19
N ALA A 181 -8.32 -10.02 -0.74
CA ALA A 181 -7.81 -8.68 -1.00
C ALA A 181 -6.94 -8.64 -2.27
N GLU A 182 -6.07 -9.65 -2.46
CA GLU A 182 -5.13 -9.68 -3.58
C GLU A 182 -4.46 -11.03 -3.75
N LEU A 183 -4.08 -11.36 -4.99
CA LEU A 183 -3.31 -12.55 -5.33
C LEU A 183 -1.87 -12.17 -5.71
N TYR A 184 -0.93 -13.03 -5.31
CA TYR A 184 0.49 -12.84 -5.55
C TYR A 184 1.09 -14.08 -6.22
N ARG A 185 1.89 -13.82 -7.26
CA ARG A 185 2.75 -14.79 -7.91
C ARG A 185 4.07 -14.88 -7.17
N LEU A 186 4.66 -16.06 -7.25
CA LEU A 186 5.93 -16.39 -6.63
C LEU A 186 6.95 -16.69 -7.73
N TYR A 187 8.16 -16.19 -7.55
CA TYR A 187 9.26 -16.49 -8.44
C TYR A 187 10.48 -16.90 -7.62
N ALA A 188 11.11 -18.00 -8.03
CA ALA A 188 12.45 -18.34 -7.57
C ALA A 188 13.45 -17.44 -8.28
N VAL A 189 14.32 -16.81 -7.49
CA VAL A 189 15.36 -15.91 -7.97
C VAL A 189 16.70 -16.26 -7.34
N THR A 190 17.78 -15.84 -7.95
CA THR A 190 19.12 -15.83 -7.35
C THR A 190 19.54 -14.40 -7.12
N ALA A 191 20.32 -14.16 -6.07
CA ALA A 191 20.97 -12.87 -5.86
C ALA A 191 21.66 -12.40 -7.15
N ALA A 192 21.41 -11.14 -7.52
CA ALA A 192 21.90 -10.55 -8.75
C ALA A 192 22.83 -9.37 -8.41
N PRO A 193 24.17 -9.58 -8.39
CA PRO A 193 25.12 -8.50 -8.15
C PRO A 193 24.91 -7.38 -9.17
N GLY A 194 24.78 -6.14 -8.70
CA GLY A 194 24.60 -4.95 -9.56
C GLY A 194 23.16 -4.62 -9.95
N ALA A 195 22.17 -5.41 -9.53
CA ALA A 195 20.77 -4.98 -9.61
C ALA A 195 20.49 -3.89 -8.56
N SER A 196 19.74 -2.84 -8.94
CA SER A 196 19.26 -1.80 -8.03
C SER A 196 18.34 -2.40 -6.97
N THR A 197 18.94 -2.76 -5.84
CA THR A 197 18.30 -3.49 -4.74
C THR A 197 18.61 -2.80 -3.42
N ALA A 198 17.64 -2.82 -2.51
CA ALA A 198 17.79 -2.33 -1.16
C ALA A 198 17.31 -3.38 -0.16
N LEU A 199 18.13 -3.65 0.85
CA LEU A 199 17.73 -4.40 2.04
C LEU A 199 16.85 -3.48 2.90
N LEU A 200 15.62 -3.91 3.16
CA LEU A 200 14.68 -3.10 3.91
C LEU A 200 15.01 -3.11 5.41
N PRO A 201 15.00 -1.94 6.06
CA PRO A 201 15.16 -1.85 7.50
C PRO A 201 13.95 -2.49 8.18
N ARG A 202 14.21 -3.11 9.34
CA ARG A 202 13.18 -3.73 10.17
C ARG A 202 13.04 -2.92 11.46
N PRO A 203 11.82 -2.74 11.99
CA PRO A 203 11.67 -2.19 13.33
C PRO A 203 12.37 -3.13 14.32
N ARG A 204 13.12 -2.54 15.26
CA ARG A 204 13.73 -3.26 16.38
C ARG A 204 12.69 -3.58 17.45
#